data_AF-A0A3N5EDM2-F1
#
_entry.id   AF-A0A3N5EDM2-F1
#
_cell.length_a   1.000
_cell.length_b   1.000
_cell.length_c   1.000
_cell.angle_alpha   90.00
_cell.angle_beta   90.00
_cell.angle_gamma   90.00
#
_symmetry.space_group_name_H-M   'P 1'
#
loop_
_entity.id
_entity.type
_entity.pdbx_description
1 polymer ?
#
loop_
_entity_poly.entity_id
_entity_poly.type
_entity_poly.pdbx_seq_one_letter_code
_entity_poly.pdbx_strand_id
1 'polypeptide(L)'
;MRKLILGFAMLLMSQLGFGQAVSDNAVVPVSVTLNSILRLTVVSGGNIQFVVNNIGDYTSGVANTTQYRTTFTVASSRDFDVDVYAEDLDFIGTDAGGSLLLENVGYVVWDNIAAAQLVALDVLTDNSAPVRIIDEGAAGDATDNEFQLRWELGTPALQVLSTLGSLLSQSIAPDNYVNNVFIVLSVD
;
A
#
# COMPACT_ATOMS: atom_id res chain seq x y z
N MET A 1 -60.99 69.77 -35.79
CA MET A 1 -59.67 69.32 -36.28
C MET A 1 -58.61 69.14 -35.18
N ARG A 2 -58.59 69.95 -34.10
CA ARG A 2 -57.61 69.81 -32.99
C ARG A 2 -57.64 68.47 -32.23
N LYS A 3 -58.82 67.85 -32.07
CA LYS A 3 -58.98 66.57 -31.34
C LYS A 3 -58.48 65.34 -32.13
N LEU A 4 -58.43 65.44 -33.46
CA LEU A 4 -57.95 64.37 -34.35
C LEU A 4 -56.41 64.31 -34.38
N ILE A 5 -55.76 65.47 -34.26
CA ILE A 5 -54.29 65.59 -34.19
C ILE A 5 -53.76 64.97 -32.89
N LEU A 6 -54.49 65.11 -31.77
CA LEU A 6 -54.09 64.54 -30.48
C LEU A 6 -54.13 63.00 -30.48
N GLY A 7 -55.14 62.41 -31.12
CA GLY A 7 -55.25 60.96 -31.27
C GLY A 7 -54.17 60.38 -32.19
N PHE A 8 -53.83 61.09 -33.27
CA PHE A 8 -52.76 60.70 -34.18
C PHE A 8 -51.38 60.80 -33.52
N ALA A 9 -51.15 61.81 -32.68
CA ALA A 9 -49.93 61.97 -31.91
C ALA A 9 -49.74 60.86 -30.86
N MET A 10 -50.80 60.40 -30.18
CA MET A 10 -50.72 59.26 -29.26
C MET A 10 -50.43 57.94 -29.97
N LEU A 11 -50.96 57.74 -31.18
CA LEU A 11 -50.72 56.54 -31.98
C LEU A 11 -49.27 56.45 -32.48
N LEU A 12 -48.60 57.59 -32.66
CA LEU A 12 -47.18 57.67 -33.01
C LEU A 12 -46.26 57.41 -31.80
N MET A 13 -46.71 57.71 -30.59
CA MET A 13 -45.95 57.49 -29.35
C MET A 13 -46.08 56.05 -28.81
N SER A 14 -47.08 55.28 -29.26
CA SER A 14 -47.23 53.87 -28.88
C SER A 14 -46.30 52.91 -29.64
N GLN A 15 -45.48 53.43 -30.57
CA GLN A 15 -44.53 52.66 -31.39
C GLN A 15 -43.12 52.59 -30.79
N LEU A 16 -42.88 53.18 -29.61
CA LEU A 16 -41.60 53.07 -28.90
C LEU A 16 -41.53 51.71 -28.18
N GLY A 17 -41.34 50.65 -28.96
CA GLY A 17 -41.08 49.31 -28.44
C GLY A 17 -39.74 49.25 -27.71
N PHE A 18 -39.75 48.80 -26.46
CA PHE A 18 -38.54 48.50 -25.72
C PHE A 18 -37.88 47.26 -26.32
N GLY A 19 -36.75 47.44 -27.02
CA GLY A 19 -35.88 46.32 -27.38
C GLY A 19 -35.27 45.75 -26.11
N GLN A 20 -35.73 44.58 -25.67
CA GLN A 20 -35.13 43.89 -24.53
C GLN A 20 -33.71 43.47 -24.90
N ALA A 21 -32.71 43.82 -24.09
CA ALA A 21 -31.35 43.32 -24.25
C ALA A 21 -31.37 41.80 -24.08
N VAL A 22 -31.02 41.06 -25.13
CA VAL A 22 -30.88 39.61 -25.09
C VAL A 22 -29.43 39.31 -24.68
N SER A 23 -29.24 38.79 -23.47
CA SER A 23 -27.94 38.28 -23.02
C SER A 23 -27.78 36.87 -23.55
N ASP A 24 -26.88 36.68 -24.51
CA ASP A 24 -26.51 35.37 -25.03
C ASP A 24 -25.48 34.75 -24.08
N ASN A 25 -25.90 33.73 -23.33
CA ASN A 25 -25.06 33.03 -22.37
C ASN A 25 -24.73 31.65 -22.93
N ALA A 26 -23.50 31.48 -23.41
CA ALA A 26 -23.00 30.17 -23.78
C ALA A 26 -22.54 29.42 -22.52
N VAL A 27 -23.15 28.27 -22.23
CA VAL A 27 -22.70 27.35 -21.17
C VAL A 27 -21.79 26.31 -21.81
N VAL A 28 -20.53 26.26 -21.38
CA VAL A 28 -19.61 25.18 -21.75
C VAL A 28 -19.57 24.18 -20.60
N PRO A 29 -20.19 22.99 -20.74
CA PRO A 29 -20.03 21.94 -19.75
C PRO A 29 -18.59 21.42 -19.82
N VAL A 30 -17.85 21.58 -18.72
CA VAL A 30 -16.53 20.98 -18.55
C VAL A 30 -16.67 19.80 -17.61
N SER A 31 -16.36 18.60 -18.09
CA SER A 31 -16.24 17.40 -17.26
C SER A 31 -14.77 16.99 -17.18
N VAL A 32 -14.29 16.74 -15.96
CA VAL A 32 -12.98 16.14 -15.73
C VAL A 32 -13.20 14.73 -15.19
N THR A 33 -12.62 13.74 -15.86
CA THR A 33 -12.57 12.36 -15.39
C THR A 33 -11.13 12.05 -15.03
N LEU A 34 -10.86 11.80 -13.76
CA LEU A 34 -9.55 11.39 -13.28
C LEU A 34 -9.54 9.87 -13.15
N ASN A 35 -8.67 9.21 -13.90
CA ASN A 35 -8.40 7.79 -13.67
C ASN A 35 -7.44 7.67 -12.48
N SER A 36 -7.89 7.07 -11.38
CA SER A 36 -6.98 6.75 -10.27
C SER A 36 -6.05 5.61 -10.68
N ILE A 37 -4.75 5.82 -10.50
CA ILE A 37 -3.76 4.77 -10.56
C ILE A 37 -3.51 4.31 -9.13
N LEU A 38 -3.57 2.99 -8.92
CA LEU A 38 -3.13 2.34 -7.70
C LEU A 38 -2.38 1.08 -8.13
N ARG A 39 -1.06 1.05 -7.94
CA ARG A 39 -0.22 -0.04 -8.42
C ARG A 39 0.90 -0.33 -7.44
N LEU A 40 0.91 -1.55 -6.92
CA LEU A 40 2.04 -2.12 -6.21
C LEU A 40 2.89 -2.93 -7.18
N THR A 41 4.21 -2.86 -7.05
CA THR A 41 5.15 -3.68 -7.83
C THR A 41 6.27 -4.18 -6.94
N VAL A 42 6.41 -5.50 -6.83
CA VAL A 42 7.59 -6.11 -6.19
C VAL A 42 8.74 -6.07 -7.20
N VAL A 43 9.74 -5.24 -6.91
CA VAL A 43 10.90 -4.99 -7.77
C VAL A 43 11.94 -6.11 -7.61
N SER A 44 12.11 -6.59 -6.38
CA SER A 44 13.04 -7.68 -6.04
C SER A 44 12.61 -8.40 -4.77
N GLY A 45 13.15 -9.60 -4.56
CA GLY A 45 12.83 -10.43 -3.40
C GLY A 45 11.50 -11.15 -3.54
N GLY A 46 11.39 -12.00 -4.57
CA GLY A 46 10.30 -12.95 -4.78
C GLY A 46 10.21 -13.98 -3.66
N ASN A 47 10.45 -15.26 -3.93
CA ASN A 47 10.43 -16.26 -2.86
C ASN A 47 11.61 -16.02 -1.89
N ILE A 48 11.29 -15.68 -0.65
CA ILE A 48 12.26 -15.61 0.43
C ILE A 48 12.37 -17.01 1.05
N GLN A 49 13.56 -17.59 0.96
CA GLN A 49 13.85 -18.92 1.52
C GLN A 49 15.01 -18.81 2.50
N PHE A 50 14.75 -19.15 3.76
CA PHE A 50 15.79 -19.30 4.77
C PHE A 50 16.38 -20.70 4.72
N VAL A 51 17.70 -20.81 4.61
CA VAL A 51 18.39 -22.10 4.60
C VAL A 51 19.22 -22.22 5.88
N VAL A 52 18.74 -23.06 6.81
CA VAL A 52 19.36 -23.30 8.13
C VAL A 52 20.34 -24.46 8.01
N ASN A 53 21.63 -24.17 7.89
CA ASN A 53 22.66 -25.17 7.50
C ASN A 53 23.69 -25.47 8.58
N ASN A 54 23.81 -24.60 9.59
CA ASN A 54 24.80 -24.75 10.64
C ASN A 54 24.17 -24.57 12.03
N ILE A 55 24.88 -25.03 13.06
CA ILE A 55 24.39 -24.96 14.44
C ILE A 55 24.15 -23.52 14.91
N GLY A 56 24.91 -22.56 14.38
CA GLY A 56 24.75 -21.14 14.67
C GLY A 56 23.38 -20.61 14.22
N ASP A 57 22.90 -21.02 13.05
CA ASP A 57 21.57 -20.65 12.56
C ASP A 57 20.47 -21.20 13.49
N TYR A 58 20.66 -22.41 14.03
CA TYR A 58 19.72 -23.01 14.99
C TYR A 58 19.73 -22.31 16.36
N THR A 59 20.88 -21.80 16.82
CA THR A 59 20.99 -21.16 18.14
C THR A 59 20.66 -19.66 18.10
N SER A 60 21.04 -18.99 17.02
CA SER A 60 21.02 -17.53 16.91
C SER A 60 20.08 -17.03 15.80
N GLY A 61 19.45 -17.92 15.05
CA GLY A 61 18.62 -17.54 13.91
C GLY A 61 19.43 -17.07 12.71
N VAL A 62 18.69 -16.64 11.69
CA VAL A 62 19.19 -16.12 10.43
C VAL A 62 18.81 -14.65 10.32
N ALA A 63 19.80 -13.77 10.51
CA ALA A 63 19.60 -12.32 10.43
C ALA A 63 19.44 -11.83 8.99
N ASN A 64 18.93 -10.60 8.84
CA ASN A 64 18.74 -10.00 7.53
C ASN A 64 20.07 -9.85 6.78
N THR A 65 20.05 -10.21 5.51
CA THR A 65 21.11 -9.94 4.54
C THR A 65 20.46 -9.55 3.22
N THR A 66 21.24 -9.16 2.20
CA THR A 66 20.68 -8.73 0.90
C THR A 66 19.77 -9.77 0.24
N GLN A 67 19.98 -11.07 0.47
CA GLN A 67 19.11 -12.14 -0.08
C GLN A 67 17.74 -12.25 0.63
N TYR A 68 17.60 -11.69 1.83
CA TYR A 68 16.36 -11.72 2.62
C TYR A 68 15.65 -10.37 2.56
N ARG A 69 15.71 -9.68 1.42
CA ARG A 69 15.05 -8.38 1.22
C ARG A 69 14.03 -8.47 0.10
N THR A 70 12.85 -7.96 0.37
CA THR A 70 11.82 -7.72 -0.62
C THR A 70 11.70 -6.22 -0.84
N THR A 71 12.01 -5.75 -2.04
CA THR A 71 11.82 -4.35 -2.42
C THR A 71 10.54 -4.23 -3.21
N PHE A 72 9.69 -3.29 -2.83
CA PHE A 72 8.46 -2.98 -3.56
C PHE A 72 8.30 -1.47 -3.74
N THR A 73 7.61 -1.09 -4.81
CA THR A 73 7.27 0.29 -5.11
C THR A 73 5.75 0.45 -5.22
N VAL A 74 5.28 1.66 -4.92
CA VAL A 74 3.86 2.02 -5.04
C VAL A 74 3.73 3.22 -5.96
N ALA A 75 2.93 3.11 -7.01
CA ALA A 75 2.52 4.25 -7.81
C ALA A 75 1.03 4.51 -7.57
N SER A 76 0.71 5.66 -6.97
CA SER A 76 -0.64 6.02 -6.58
C SER A 76 -0.97 7.48 -6.92
N SER A 77 -2.21 7.73 -7.35
CA SER A 77 -2.74 9.10 -7.55
C SER A 77 -3.40 9.69 -6.31
N ARG A 78 -3.45 8.93 -5.21
CA ARG A 78 -4.01 9.30 -3.90
C ARG A 78 -3.14 8.71 -2.80
N ASP A 79 -3.38 9.15 -1.57
CA ASP A 79 -2.75 8.54 -0.42
C ASP A 79 -3.22 7.08 -0.28
N PHE A 80 -2.36 6.23 0.28
CA PHE A 80 -2.50 4.79 0.24
C PHE A 80 -2.01 4.12 1.51
N ASP A 81 -2.55 2.93 1.76
CA ASP A 81 -2.10 2.06 2.85
C ASP A 81 -1.51 0.77 2.28
N VAL A 82 -0.54 0.22 2.99
CA VAL A 82 0.03 -1.10 2.68
C VAL A 82 -0.05 -1.98 3.91
N ASP A 83 -0.69 -3.13 3.75
CA ASP A 83 -0.77 -4.17 4.77
C ASP A 83 0.07 -5.39 4.35
N VAL A 84 0.58 -6.12 5.35
CA VAL A 84 1.30 -7.38 5.14
C VAL A 84 0.74 -8.47 6.06
N TYR A 85 0.66 -9.70 5.53
CA TYR A 85 0.26 -10.88 6.29
C TYR A 85 0.63 -12.18 5.55
N ALA A 86 0.71 -13.28 6.28
CA ALA A 86 0.87 -14.63 5.73
C ALA A 86 -0.47 -15.31 5.44
N GLU A 87 -0.46 -16.27 4.51
CA GLU A 87 -1.63 -17.08 4.15
C GLU A 87 -2.08 -17.96 5.30
N ASP A 88 -1.12 -18.65 5.92
CA ASP A 88 -1.33 -19.66 6.95
C ASP A 88 -0.61 -19.31 8.27
N LEU A 89 -1.04 -19.94 9.36
CA LEU A 89 -0.47 -19.79 10.71
C LEU A 89 0.92 -20.43 10.90
N ASP A 90 1.28 -21.39 10.05
CA ASP A 90 2.55 -22.11 10.12
C ASP A 90 3.19 -22.14 8.73
N PHE A 91 4.52 -22.17 8.67
CA PHE A 91 5.23 -22.62 7.49
C PHE A 91 5.24 -24.15 7.46
N ILE A 92 4.92 -24.71 6.30
CA ILE A 92 4.84 -26.15 6.10
C ILE A 92 6.11 -26.65 5.40
N GLY A 93 6.73 -27.67 5.98
CA GLY A 93 7.88 -28.36 5.41
C GLY A 93 7.49 -29.18 4.20
N THR A 94 8.14 -29.00 3.05
CA THR A 94 7.79 -29.70 1.81
C THR A 94 8.43 -31.07 1.67
N ASP A 95 9.53 -31.34 2.38
CA ASP A 95 10.31 -32.57 2.19
C ASP A 95 9.97 -33.63 3.24
N ALA A 96 9.93 -33.25 4.52
CA ALA A 96 9.64 -34.15 5.64
C ALA A 96 8.28 -33.88 6.31
N GLY A 97 7.59 -32.81 5.93
CA GLY A 97 6.27 -32.46 6.47
C GLY A 97 6.34 -31.83 7.86
N GLY A 98 7.46 -31.20 8.22
CA GLY A 98 7.58 -30.45 9.48
C GLY A 98 6.65 -29.23 9.53
N SER A 99 6.48 -28.65 10.72
CA SER A 99 5.86 -27.33 10.90
C SER A 99 6.85 -26.38 11.58
N LEU A 100 6.86 -25.13 11.12
CA LEU A 100 7.58 -24.01 11.72
C LEU A 100 6.55 -22.90 11.99
N LEU A 101 6.36 -22.55 13.26
CA LEU A 101 5.44 -21.49 13.68
C LEU A 101 5.75 -20.16 12.97
N LEU A 102 4.72 -19.46 12.51
CA LEU A 102 4.85 -18.19 11.78
C LEU A 102 5.64 -17.14 12.56
N GLU A 103 5.53 -17.13 13.89
CA GLU A 103 6.17 -16.15 14.76
C GLU A 103 7.70 -16.34 14.86
N ASN A 104 8.24 -17.38 14.24
CA ASN A 104 9.67 -17.50 14.00
C ASN A 104 10.16 -16.56 12.89
N VAL A 105 9.28 -16.01 12.06
CA VAL A 105 9.64 -15.07 11.00
C VAL A 105 9.20 -13.67 11.39
N GLY A 106 10.11 -12.72 11.19
CA GLY A 106 9.86 -11.31 11.45
C GLY A 106 10.44 -10.45 10.35
N TYR A 107 10.08 -9.17 10.39
CA TYR A 107 10.52 -8.20 9.40
C TYR A 107 10.71 -6.81 9.98
N VAL A 108 11.50 -6.02 9.26
CA VAL A 108 11.64 -4.58 9.44
C VAL A 108 11.24 -3.89 8.14
N VAL A 109 10.58 -2.73 8.22
CA VAL A 109 10.20 -1.93 7.05
C VAL A 109 11.10 -0.70 6.95
N TRP A 110 11.65 -0.47 5.76
CA TRP A 110 12.46 0.71 5.43
C TRP A 110 11.89 1.48 4.25
N ASP A 111 11.95 2.80 4.37
CA ASP A 111 11.85 3.72 3.25
C ASP A 111 13.24 3.81 2.60
N ASN A 112 13.33 3.41 1.33
CA ASN A 112 14.60 3.42 0.61
C ASN A 112 14.94 4.81 0.05
N ILE A 113 13.96 5.70 -0.10
CA ILE A 113 14.11 7.07 -0.57
C ILE A 113 14.57 7.96 0.60
N ALA A 114 13.86 7.92 1.72
CA ALA A 114 14.23 8.66 2.92
C ALA A 114 15.42 8.04 3.69
N ALA A 115 15.82 6.81 3.32
CA ALA A 115 16.82 6.00 4.02
C ALA A 115 16.52 5.86 5.52
N ALA A 116 15.24 5.68 5.84
CA ALA A 116 14.73 5.66 7.20
C ALA A 116 13.99 4.34 7.48
N GLN A 117 14.06 3.89 8.72
CA GLN A 117 13.23 2.79 9.20
C GLN A 117 11.83 3.31 9.50
N LEU A 118 10.81 2.65 8.93
CA LEU A 118 9.40 3.00 9.15
C LEU A 118 8.79 2.16 10.27
N VAL A 119 9.05 0.85 10.25
CA VAL A 119 8.55 -0.10 11.26
C VAL A 119 9.75 -0.73 11.95
N ALA A 120 9.66 -0.86 13.29
CA ALA A 120 10.62 -1.62 14.09
C ALA A 120 10.65 -3.10 13.66
N LEU A 121 11.51 -3.92 14.28
CA LEU A 121 11.37 -5.36 14.11
C LEU A 121 10.00 -5.77 14.63
N ASP A 122 9.23 -6.43 13.78
CA ASP A 122 7.91 -6.96 14.11
C ASP A 122 7.78 -8.44 13.72
N VAL A 123 6.84 -9.13 14.35
CA VAL A 123 6.53 -10.54 14.08
C VAL A 123 5.55 -10.62 12.90
N LEU A 124 5.77 -11.56 11.99
CA LEU A 124 4.82 -11.80 10.92
C LEU A 124 3.51 -12.39 11.47
N THR A 125 2.38 -11.86 11.01
CA THR A 125 1.03 -12.31 11.38
C THR A 125 0.32 -12.94 10.17
N ASP A 126 -0.75 -13.69 10.44
CA ASP A 126 -1.57 -14.31 9.41
C ASP A 126 -2.68 -13.37 8.91
N ASN A 127 -3.50 -13.87 7.99
CA ASN A 127 -4.63 -13.12 7.42
C ASN A 127 -5.73 -12.75 8.43
N SER A 128 -5.72 -13.30 9.65
CA SER A 128 -6.69 -12.96 10.70
C SER A 128 -6.33 -11.66 11.41
N ALA A 129 -5.07 -11.23 11.31
CA ALA A 129 -4.55 -9.98 11.87
C ALA A 129 -3.55 -9.30 10.92
N PRO A 130 -3.99 -8.78 9.75
CA PRO A 130 -3.11 -8.03 8.86
C PRO A 130 -2.45 -6.83 9.56
N VAL A 131 -1.16 -6.63 9.29
CA VAL A 131 -0.39 -5.53 9.88
C VAL A 131 -0.18 -4.43 8.86
N ARG A 132 -0.58 -3.22 9.22
CA ARG A 132 -0.31 -2.02 8.43
C ARG A 132 1.16 -1.62 8.55
N ILE A 133 1.86 -1.66 7.42
CA ILE A 133 3.29 -1.32 7.34
C ILE A 133 3.55 0.07 6.75
N ILE A 134 2.58 0.60 6.00
CA ILE A 134 2.54 1.99 5.53
C ILE A 134 1.14 2.52 5.83
N ASP A 135 1.06 3.63 6.55
CA ASP A 135 -0.17 4.32 6.95
C ASP A 135 -0.15 5.72 6.35
N GLU A 136 -1.17 6.06 5.57
CA GLU A 136 -1.29 7.36 4.86
C GLU A 136 -0.06 7.66 3.97
N GLY A 137 0.41 6.67 3.22
CA GLY A 137 1.51 6.84 2.25
C GLY A 137 1.15 7.85 1.16
N ALA A 138 2.02 8.84 0.91
CA ALA A 138 1.70 9.96 0.04
C ALA A 138 1.55 9.55 -1.45
N ALA A 139 0.58 10.15 -2.15
CA ALA A 139 0.46 10.03 -3.60
C ALA A 139 1.80 10.34 -4.32
N GLY A 140 2.13 9.55 -5.33
CA GLY A 140 3.42 9.65 -6.03
C GLY A 140 3.67 8.47 -6.96
N ASP A 141 4.84 8.46 -7.59
CA ASP A 141 5.29 7.34 -8.41
C ASP A 141 6.32 6.44 -7.70
N ALA A 142 6.89 5.48 -8.44
CA ALA A 142 7.85 4.52 -7.90
C ALA A 142 9.17 5.15 -7.41
N THR A 143 9.47 6.40 -7.82
CA THR A 143 10.64 7.15 -7.35
C THR A 143 10.35 7.93 -6.07
N ASP A 144 9.08 8.21 -5.79
CA ASP A 144 8.63 8.81 -4.54
C ASP A 144 8.41 7.73 -3.46
N ASN A 145 7.98 6.55 -3.87
CA ASN A 145 7.51 5.48 -2.98
C ASN A 145 8.23 4.16 -3.26
N GLU A 146 9.41 3.97 -2.66
CA GLU A 146 10.17 2.72 -2.69
C GLU A 146 10.47 2.23 -1.27
N PHE A 147 10.05 1.01 -0.97
CA PHE A 147 10.14 0.43 0.36
C PHE A 147 10.82 -0.94 0.34
N GLN A 148 11.36 -1.34 1.49
CA GLN A 148 12.01 -2.63 1.70
C GLN A 148 11.47 -3.33 2.94
N LEU A 149 11.01 -4.57 2.76
CA LEU A 149 10.85 -5.54 3.84
C LEU A 149 12.17 -6.29 4.00
N ARG A 150 12.67 -6.29 5.24
CA ARG A 150 13.92 -6.95 5.62
C ARG A 150 13.60 -8.10 6.55
N TRP A 151 13.60 -9.31 5.99
CA TRP A 151 13.18 -10.52 6.68
C TRP A 151 14.28 -11.08 7.57
N GLU A 152 13.86 -11.66 8.69
CA GLU A 152 14.69 -12.38 9.67
C GLU A 152 13.98 -13.64 10.14
N LEU A 153 14.75 -14.67 10.51
CA LEU A 153 14.23 -15.92 11.05
C LEU A 153 14.87 -16.21 12.41
N GLY A 154 14.07 -16.35 13.46
CA GLY A 154 14.49 -16.86 14.76
C GLY A 154 15.65 -16.10 15.43
N THR A 155 15.88 -14.82 15.09
CA THR A 155 16.96 -14.02 15.68
C THR A 155 16.70 -13.75 17.16
N PRO A 156 17.72 -13.42 17.99
CA PRO A 156 17.50 -13.25 19.43
C PRO A 156 16.54 -12.09 19.75
N ALA A 157 16.53 -11.04 18.92
CA ALA A 157 15.57 -9.95 19.06
C ALA A 157 14.14 -10.42 18.75
N LEU A 158 13.97 -11.25 17.72
CA LEU A 158 12.68 -11.82 17.37
C LEU A 158 12.18 -12.81 18.43
N GLN A 159 13.06 -13.64 18.98
CA GLN A 159 12.74 -14.58 20.08
C GLN A 159 12.15 -13.85 21.30
N VAL A 160 12.66 -12.66 21.63
CA VAL A 160 12.10 -11.84 22.72
C VAL A 160 10.71 -11.33 22.38
N LEU A 161 10.48 -10.95 21.12
CA LEU A 161 9.20 -10.40 20.67
C LEU A 161 8.11 -11.47 20.53
N SER A 162 8.43 -12.63 19.94
CA SER A 162 7.51 -13.75 19.75
C SER A 162 7.37 -14.65 20.98
N THR A 163 8.22 -14.46 22.00
CA THR A 163 8.33 -15.32 23.19
C THR A 163 8.71 -16.77 22.89
N LEU A 164 9.11 -17.07 21.66
CA LEU A 164 9.63 -18.37 21.25
C LEU A 164 11.11 -18.50 21.64
N GLY A 165 11.55 -19.73 21.89
CA GLY A 165 12.97 -20.02 22.08
C GLY A 165 13.74 -20.03 20.75
N SER A 166 15.04 -20.37 20.78
CA SER A 166 15.79 -20.61 19.54
C SER A 166 15.21 -21.78 18.74
N LEU A 167 15.46 -21.82 17.42
CA LEU A 167 15.04 -22.92 16.55
C LEU A 167 15.52 -24.28 17.08
N LEU A 168 16.70 -24.31 17.71
CA LEU A 168 17.23 -25.50 18.39
C LEU A 168 16.35 -25.91 19.57
N SER A 169 15.98 -24.97 20.44
CA SER A 169 15.16 -25.25 21.64
C SER A 169 13.74 -25.69 21.28
N GLN A 170 13.23 -25.21 20.15
CA GLN A 170 11.96 -25.63 19.56
C GLN A 170 12.04 -27.01 18.88
N SER A 171 13.25 -27.59 18.75
CA SER A 171 13.49 -28.86 18.07
C SER A 171 12.97 -28.88 16.61
N ILE A 172 13.10 -27.74 15.91
CA ILE A 172 12.70 -27.62 14.51
C ILE A 172 13.56 -28.59 13.67
N ALA A 173 12.89 -29.44 12.88
CA ALA A 173 13.56 -30.37 11.99
C ALA A 173 14.15 -29.62 10.78
N PRO A 174 15.29 -30.06 10.21
CA PRO A 174 15.75 -29.56 8.92
C PRO A 174 14.73 -29.90 7.82
N ASP A 175 14.16 -28.88 7.17
CA ASP A 175 13.18 -29.02 6.08
C ASP A 175 13.15 -27.71 5.25
N ASN A 176 12.46 -27.75 4.10
CA ASN A 176 12.11 -26.60 3.29
C ASN A 176 10.73 -26.08 3.70
N TYR A 177 10.70 -25.14 4.64
CA TYR A 177 9.48 -24.53 5.16
C TYR A 177 8.97 -23.43 4.23
N VAL A 178 7.70 -23.50 3.84
CA VAL A 178 7.06 -22.54 2.92
C VAL A 178 5.74 -22.00 3.48
N ASN A 179 5.49 -20.73 3.22
CA ASN A 179 4.22 -20.03 3.45
C ASN A 179 4.16 -18.85 2.46
N ASN A 180 2.98 -18.50 1.99
CA ASN A 180 2.80 -17.35 1.11
C ASN A 180 2.60 -16.10 1.95
N VAL A 181 3.29 -15.01 1.58
CA VAL A 181 3.15 -13.70 2.23
C VAL A 181 2.57 -12.72 1.23
N PHE A 182 1.53 -12.02 1.64
CA PHE A 182 0.82 -11.04 0.84
C PHE A 182 1.22 -9.63 1.27
N ILE A 183 1.48 -8.78 0.27
CA ILE A 183 1.62 -7.34 0.44
C ILE A 183 0.42 -6.73 -0.28
N VAL A 184 -0.49 -6.13 0.47
CA VAL A 184 -1.78 -5.66 -0.04
C VAL A 184 -1.80 -4.15 -0.03
N LEU A 185 -2.05 -3.58 -1.20
CA LEU A 185 -2.20 -2.15 -1.39
C LEU A 185 -3.70 -1.79 -1.35
N SER A 186 -4.05 -0.82 -0.51
CA SER A 186 -5.39 -0.27 -0.42
C SER A 186 -5.38 1.25 -0.46
N VAL A 187 -6.55 1.86 -0.64
CA VAL A 187 -6.71 3.31 -0.63
C VAL A 187 -7.07 3.73 0.79
N ASP A 188 -6.50 4.84 1.25
CA ASP A 188 -6.93 5.53 2.46
C ASP A 188 -8.35 6.13 2.32
#